data_AF-A0A9R1JRV3-F1
#
_entry.id   AF-A0A9R1JRV3-F1
#
_cell.length_a   1.000
_cell.length_b   1.000
_cell.length_c   1.000
_cell.angle_alpha   90.00
_cell.angle_beta   90.00
_cell.angle_gamma   90.00
#
_symmetry.space_group_name_H-M   'P 1'
#
loop_
_entity.id
_entity.type
_entity.pdbx_description
1 polymer ?
#
loop_
_entity_poly.entity_id
_entity_poly.type
_entity_poly.pdbx_seq_one_letter_code
_entity_poly.pdbx_strand_id
1 'polypeptide(L)'
;MASSPATTSTALRSAATSPAAGFARHPATHRPEKGLLALSGRRAMKPVVAAAGSAAPAPASVRSTVKKPIIVIDNYDSFTYNLCQYMGELGVHFEVYRNDELTIEDVKRMKPRGILISPGPGEPQDSGISLQTVLELGPTIPIFGVCMGLQCIGEAFGGKIIRVPSGVMHGKSSPVHYDEVLGKAIFEGLSNPFTAARYHSLVIEKESFPHDELEITAWTEDGLIMAARHKKYKHIQGVQFHPESIITPEGKRIILNFARYVEEFEKQASDSVGN
;
A
#
# COMPACT_ATOMS: atom_id res chain seq x y z
N MET A 1 -41.90 -30.48 51.70
CA MET A 1 -41.56 -30.65 53.13
C MET A 1 -40.17 -31.28 53.16
N ALA A 2 -39.07 -30.71 53.62
CA ALA A 2 -38.70 -29.57 54.50
C ALA A 2 -37.32 -29.06 53.98
N SER A 3 -37.11 -27.81 53.60
CA SER A 3 -36.83 -26.57 54.37
C SER A 3 -35.49 -26.51 55.13
N SER A 4 -34.53 -25.79 54.53
CA SER A 4 -33.60 -24.79 55.13
C SER A 4 -32.44 -25.25 56.05
N PRO A 5 -31.36 -24.45 56.24
CA PRO A 5 -31.28 -22.99 56.03
C PRO A 5 -30.10 -22.42 55.24
N ALA A 6 -30.29 -21.16 54.87
CA ALA A 6 -29.33 -20.21 54.34
C ALA A 6 -28.39 -19.67 55.43
N THR A 7 -27.21 -19.22 55.01
CA THR A 7 -26.36 -18.29 55.76
C THR A 7 -25.93 -17.14 54.87
N THR A 8 -26.39 -15.96 55.28
CA THR A 8 -26.04 -14.61 54.82
C THR A 8 -24.69 -14.21 55.41
N SER A 9 -23.83 -13.51 54.66
CA SER A 9 -22.89 -12.56 55.27
C SER A 9 -22.63 -11.36 54.36
N THR A 10 -22.66 -10.22 55.01
CA THR A 10 -22.77 -8.83 54.58
C THR A 10 -21.47 -8.25 54.00
N ALA A 11 -21.69 -7.17 53.23
CA ALA A 11 -20.77 -6.25 52.57
C ALA A 11 -19.59 -5.69 53.39
N LEU A 12 -18.55 -5.27 52.66
CA LEU A 12 -17.69 -4.15 53.03
C LEU A 12 -17.36 -3.30 51.80
N ARG A 13 -17.82 -2.04 51.85
CA ARG A 13 -17.38 -0.93 51.00
C ARG A 13 -15.97 -0.52 51.41
N SER A 14 -15.15 -0.10 50.43
CA SER A 14 -14.08 0.87 50.67
C SER A 14 -13.88 1.72 49.43
N ALA A 15 -13.98 3.02 49.63
CA ALA A 15 -13.64 4.09 48.69
C ALA A 15 -12.33 4.74 49.17
N ALA A 16 -11.42 5.03 48.24
CA ALA A 16 -10.32 5.99 48.39
C ALA A 16 -9.86 6.38 46.97
N THR A 17 -10.27 7.53 46.44
CA THR A 17 -9.60 8.84 46.47
C THR A 17 -8.20 8.88 45.83
N SER A 18 -8.15 9.66 44.76
CA SER A 18 -7.00 10.13 43.96
C SER A 18 -5.90 10.80 44.79
N PRO A 19 -4.70 11.01 44.22
CA PRO A 19 -4.47 12.37 43.71
C PRO A 19 -3.80 12.45 42.34
N ALA A 20 -4.10 13.56 41.68
CA ALA A 20 -3.56 14.04 40.43
C ALA A 20 -2.12 14.58 40.54
N ALA A 21 -1.37 14.44 39.46
CA ALA A 21 -0.35 15.38 38.96
C ALA A 21 -0.36 15.22 37.43
N GLY A 22 -0.40 16.23 36.57
CA GLY A 22 0.00 17.62 36.72
C GLY A 22 0.88 17.96 35.50
N PHE A 23 0.23 18.42 34.42
CA PHE A 23 0.69 19.25 33.31
C PHE A 23 2.20 19.40 32.99
N ALA A 24 2.54 19.25 31.70
CA ALA A 24 3.11 20.35 30.91
C ALA A 24 3.06 20.05 29.39
N ARG A 25 2.35 20.91 28.67
CA ARG A 25 2.41 21.05 27.21
C ARG A 25 3.65 21.88 26.87
N HIS A 26 4.47 21.45 25.91
CA HIS A 26 5.47 22.32 25.30
C HIS A 26 4.86 23.08 24.11
N PRO A 27 5.00 24.42 24.05
CA PRO A 27 4.47 25.24 22.97
C PRO A 27 5.41 25.29 21.77
N ALA A 28 4.79 25.51 20.60
CA ALA A 28 5.42 25.81 19.32
C ALA A 28 6.33 27.03 19.38
N THR A 29 7.50 26.95 18.74
CA THR A 29 8.42 28.08 18.57
C THR A 29 8.30 28.69 17.17
N HIS A 30 7.80 29.92 17.20
CA HIS A 30 8.04 31.08 16.35
C HIS A 30 8.88 30.98 15.07
N ARG A 31 8.20 31.36 13.97
CA ARG A 31 8.70 32.14 12.81
C ARG A 31 9.49 33.39 13.24
N PRO A 32 10.50 33.80 12.45
CA PRO A 32 10.82 35.20 12.29
C PRO A 32 10.44 35.73 10.90
N GLU A 33 9.99 36.98 10.91
CA GLU A 33 9.56 37.76 9.76
C GLU A 33 10.72 38.36 8.94
N LYS A 34 10.31 38.79 7.74
CA LYS A 34 10.94 39.62 6.72
C LYS A 34 11.93 40.68 7.24
N GLY A 35 13.12 40.70 6.63
CA GLY A 35 14.00 41.86 6.53
C GLY A 35 14.03 42.37 5.09
N LEU A 36 13.49 43.58 4.88
CA LEU A 36 13.52 44.35 3.64
C LEU A 36 14.80 45.21 3.64
N LEU A 37 15.68 45.03 2.65
CA LEU A 37 16.64 46.07 2.25
C LEU A 37 16.64 46.20 0.73
N ALA A 38 16.10 47.32 0.27
CA ALA A 38 16.23 47.81 -1.09
C ALA A 38 17.57 48.54 -1.25
N LEU A 39 18.32 48.25 -2.31
CA LEU A 39 19.22 49.23 -2.91
C LEU A 39 19.18 49.12 -4.44
N SER A 40 19.13 50.31 -5.00
CA SER A 40 18.90 50.71 -6.38
C SER A 40 20.03 50.35 -7.34
N GLY A 41 19.69 50.01 -8.58
CA GLY A 41 20.61 49.99 -9.71
C GLY A 41 19.86 50.03 -11.03
N ARG A 42 19.61 51.24 -11.54
CA ARG A 42 18.98 51.50 -12.85
C ARG A 42 19.86 50.99 -14.00
N ARG A 43 19.27 50.33 -14.99
CA ARG A 43 19.46 50.73 -16.42
C ARG A 43 18.38 50.13 -17.32
N ALA A 44 17.64 51.01 -17.98
CA ALA A 44 16.70 50.69 -19.04
C ALA A 44 17.46 50.49 -20.36
N MET A 45 17.09 49.48 -21.14
CA MET A 45 17.30 49.42 -22.59
C MET A 45 16.02 48.92 -23.26
N LYS A 46 15.57 49.69 -24.26
CA LYS A 46 14.42 49.41 -25.14
C LYS A 46 14.90 48.70 -26.42
N PRO A 47 13.99 48.16 -27.25
CA PRO A 47 14.12 46.84 -27.86
C PRO A 47 14.86 46.85 -29.20
N VAL A 48 15.45 45.71 -29.54
CA VAL A 48 15.90 45.40 -30.92
C VAL A 48 14.91 44.41 -31.51
N VAL A 49 14.31 44.82 -32.62
CA VAL A 49 13.48 44.00 -33.51
C VAL A 49 14.42 43.15 -34.36
N ALA A 50 14.21 41.84 -34.41
CA ALA A 50 14.86 40.97 -35.39
C ALA A 50 13.92 39.83 -35.81
N ALA A 51 13.48 39.95 -37.06
CA ALA A 51 13.10 38.97 -38.07
C ALA A 51 12.63 37.55 -37.67
N ALA A 52 11.48 37.20 -38.24
CA ALA A 52 10.95 35.85 -38.37
C ALA A 52 11.99 34.90 -39.00
N GLY A 53 12.36 33.86 -38.24
CA GLY A 53 13.09 32.69 -38.72
C GLY A 53 12.18 31.47 -38.68
N SER A 54 12.02 30.84 -39.84
CA SER A 54 11.33 29.56 -40.07
C SER A 54 11.60 28.55 -38.96
N ALA A 55 10.55 28.10 -38.27
CA ALA A 55 10.61 26.99 -37.32
C ALA A 55 11.10 25.72 -38.05
N ALA A 56 12.29 25.26 -37.69
CA ALA A 56 12.74 23.92 -38.04
C ALA A 56 11.79 22.90 -37.39
N PRO A 57 11.45 21.79 -38.07
CA PRO A 57 10.63 20.76 -37.46
C PRO A 57 11.35 20.19 -36.24
N ALA A 58 10.63 20.08 -35.12
CA ALA A 58 11.12 19.43 -33.92
C ALA A 58 11.65 18.03 -34.26
N PRO A 59 12.79 17.60 -33.70
CA PRO A 59 13.33 16.28 -33.99
C PRO A 59 12.31 15.22 -33.58
N ALA A 60 12.03 14.30 -34.51
CA ALA A 60 11.20 13.13 -34.25
C ALA A 60 11.69 12.44 -32.98
N SER A 61 10.78 12.21 -32.03
CA SER A 61 11.11 11.61 -30.75
C SER A 61 11.78 10.26 -30.98
N VAL A 62 13.02 10.14 -30.52
CA VAL A 62 13.68 8.84 -30.35
C VAL A 62 12.78 8.07 -29.39
N ARG A 63 12.08 7.04 -29.89
CA ARG A 63 11.30 6.14 -29.05
C ARG A 63 12.29 5.48 -28.08
N SER A 64 12.29 5.96 -26.85
CA SER A 64 12.97 5.32 -25.73
C SER A 64 12.57 3.84 -25.70
N THR A 65 13.56 2.97 -25.86
CA THR A 65 13.44 1.51 -25.77
C THR A 65 13.42 1.03 -24.32
N VAL A 66 13.44 1.94 -23.35
CA VAL A 66 13.39 1.61 -21.92
C VAL A 66 11.95 1.28 -21.55
N LYS A 67 11.72 0.02 -21.14
CA LYS A 67 10.44 -0.40 -20.54
C LYS A 67 10.11 0.59 -19.42
N LYS A 68 8.89 1.14 -19.39
CA LYS A 68 8.45 2.01 -18.29
C LYS A 68 8.53 1.26 -16.94
N PRO A 69 8.68 1.97 -15.81
CA PRO A 69 8.88 1.30 -14.53
C PRO A 69 7.57 0.74 -13.96
N ILE A 70 7.71 -0.22 -13.05
CA ILE A 70 6.74 -0.43 -11.96
C ILE A 70 7.07 0.59 -10.85
N ILE A 71 6.05 1.27 -10.32
CA ILE A 71 6.25 2.24 -9.24
C ILE A 71 6.04 1.54 -7.91
N VAL A 72 7.02 1.63 -7.03
CA VAL A 72 6.91 1.20 -5.64
C VAL A 72 6.59 2.42 -4.81
N ILE A 73 5.42 2.43 -4.17
CA ILE A 73 5.04 3.43 -3.18
C ILE A 73 5.50 2.91 -1.81
N ASP A 74 6.56 3.52 -1.28
CA ASP A 74 7.13 3.20 0.02
C ASP A 74 6.36 3.92 1.14
N ASN A 75 5.72 3.13 2.00
CA ASN A 75 5.05 3.63 3.21
C ASN A 75 6.01 3.66 4.42
N TYR A 76 7.27 4.04 4.20
CA TYR A 76 8.31 4.18 5.23
C TYR A 76 8.60 2.89 6.00
N ASP A 77 8.68 1.76 5.29
CA ASP A 77 8.91 0.46 5.92
C ASP A 77 10.31 -0.09 5.62
N SER A 78 10.96 -0.64 6.65
CA SER A 78 12.31 -1.22 6.52
C SER A 78 12.35 -2.43 5.57
N PHE A 79 11.23 -3.13 5.39
CA PHE A 79 11.11 -4.29 4.51
C PHE A 79 10.89 -3.92 3.05
N THR A 80 10.58 -2.65 2.72
CA THR A 80 10.50 -2.18 1.33
C THR A 80 11.79 -2.47 0.55
N TYR A 81 12.96 -2.39 1.21
CA TYR A 81 14.23 -2.75 0.61
C TYR A 81 14.28 -4.20 0.12
N ASN A 82 13.72 -5.15 0.88
CA ASN A 82 13.72 -6.57 0.51
C ASN A 82 12.80 -6.85 -0.69
N LEU A 83 11.64 -6.16 -0.76
CA LEU A 83 10.77 -6.21 -1.95
C LEU A 83 11.52 -5.72 -3.19
N CYS A 84 12.19 -4.56 -3.07
CA CYS A 84 12.99 -3.98 -4.14
C CYS A 84 14.15 -4.89 -4.55
N GLN A 85 14.80 -5.55 -3.58
CA GLN A 85 15.86 -6.52 -3.86
C GLN A 85 15.32 -7.69 -4.69
N TYR A 86 14.16 -8.26 -4.33
CA TYR A 86 13.54 -9.33 -5.13
C TYR A 86 13.19 -8.86 -6.53
N MET A 87 12.63 -7.65 -6.69
CA MET A 87 12.34 -7.07 -8.00
C MET A 87 13.63 -6.90 -8.84
N GLY A 88 14.71 -6.41 -8.24
CA GLY A 88 16.00 -6.23 -8.91
C GLY A 88 16.64 -7.56 -9.33
N GLU A 89 16.62 -8.57 -8.45
CA GLU A 89 17.11 -9.92 -8.76
C GLU A 89 16.31 -10.62 -9.87
N LEU A 90 15.03 -10.24 -10.04
CA LEU A 90 14.16 -10.71 -11.12
C LEU A 90 14.29 -9.88 -12.41
N GLY A 91 15.15 -8.85 -12.43
CA GLY A 91 15.36 -7.98 -13.59
C GLY A 91 14.18 -7.05 -13.88
N VAL A 92 13.33 -6.78 -12.89
CA VAL A 92 12.21 -5.85 -13.02
C VAL A 92 12.75 -4.42 -13.01
N HIS A 93 12.32 -3.59 -13.96
CA HIS A 93 12.58 -2.17 -13.92
C HIS A 93 11.55 -1.48 -13.01
N PHE A 94 12.02 -0.87 -11.93
CA PHE A 94 11.18 -0.18 -10.96
C PHE A 94 11.80 1.11 -10.46
N GLU A 95 10.96 2.01 -9.97
CA GLU A 95 11.34 3.25 -9.28
C GLU A 95 10.59 3.31 -7.95
N VAL A 96 11.25 3.81 -6.90
CA VAL A 96 10.72 3.86 -5.54
C VAL A 96 10.50 5.31 -5.15
N TYR A 97 9.31 5.59 -4.62
CA TYR A 97 8.94 6.90 -4.10
C TYR A 97 8.22 6.74 -2.78
N ARG A 98 8.45 7.65 -1.84
CA ARG A 98 7.68 7.67 -0.60
C ARG A 98 6.27 8.13 -0.87
N ASN A 99 5.36 7.72 0.00
CA ASN A 99 3.93 7.97 -0.15
C ASN A 99 3.51 9.46 -0.12
N ASP A 100 4.44 10.36 0.20
CA ASP A 100 4.25 11.81 0.28
C ASP A 100 5.17 12.60 -0.69
N GLU A 101 6.00 11.92 -1.49
CA GLU A 101 6.92 12.56 -2.43
C GLU A 101 6.26 12.95 -3.76
N LEU A 102 5.20 12.25 -4.15
CA LEU A 102 4.51 12.43 -5.44
C LEU A 102 3.03 12.72 -5.23
N THR A 103 2.43 13.47 -6.16
CA THR A 103 0.97 13.52 -6.30
C THR A 103 0.47 12.38 -7.18
N ILE A 104 -0.82 12.05 -7.11
CA ILE A 104 -1.45 11.09 -8.03
C ILE A 104 -1.26 11.53 -9.49
N GLU A 105 -1.33 12.83 -9.76
CA GLU A 105 -1.11 13.41 -11.08
C GLU A 105 0.32 13.20 -11.58
N ASP A 106 1.32 13.24 -10.69
CA ASP A 106 2.71 12.89 -11.02
C ASP A 106 2.80 11.44 -11.45
N VAL A 107 2.25 10.51 -10.65
CA VAL A 107 2.25 9.07 -10.96
C VAL A 107 1.55 8.80 -12.29
N LYS A 108 0.41 9.45 -12.58
CA LYS A 108 -0.28 9.37 -13.88
C LYS A 108 0.63 9.78 -15.04
N ARG A 109 1.39 10.87 -14.88
CA ARG A 109 2.31 11.38 -15.93
C ARG A 109 3.47 10.44 -16.21
N MET A 110 3.92 9.69 -15.21
CA MET A 110 4.99 8.68 -15.35
C MET A 110 4.54 7.47 -16.17
N LYS A 111 3.22 7.22 -16.27
CA LYS A 111 2.61 6.11 -17.02
C LYS A 111 3.19 4.75 -16.61
N PRO A 112 3.15 4.38 -15.33
CA PRO A 112 3.77 3.17 -14.85
C PRO A 112 3.07 1.93 -15.42
N ARG A 113 3.83 0.84 -15.54
CA ARG A 113 3.30 -0.45 -16.03
C ARG A 113 2.49 -1.19 -14.96
N GLY A 114 2.83 -0.93 -13.70
CA GLY A 114 2.18 -1.47 -12.51
C GLY A 114 2.59 -0.67 -11.29
N ILE A 115 1.88 -0.87 -10.18
CA ILE A 115 2.15 -0.20 -8.91
C ILE A 115 2.23 -1.25 -7.81
N LEU A 116 3.27 -1.17 -6.99
CA LEU A 116 3.41 -1.94 -5.76
C LEU A 116 3.24 -0.98 -4.58
N ILE A 117 2.29 -1.24 -3.69
CA ILE A 117 2.12 -0.49 -2.45
C ILE A 117 2.76 -1.32 -1.33
N SER A 118 3.83 -0.78 -0.73
CA SER A 118 4.63 -1.50 0.26
C SER A 118 3.91 -1.61 1.61
N PRO A 119 4.43 -2.46 2.53
CA PRO A 119 4.09 -2.38 3.94
C PRO A 119 4.41 -1.00 4.53
N GLY A 120 3.86 -0.72 5.70
CA GLY A 120 4.08 0.52 6.44
C GLY A 120 3.57 0.41 7.88
N PRO A 121 4.07 1.27 8.78
CA PRO A 121 3.45 1.46 10.09
C PRO A 121 2.12 2.23 9.97
N GLY A 122 1.35 2.27 11.05
CA GLY A 122 0.14 3.09 11.15
C GLY A 122 -1.11 2.44 10.57
N GLU A 123 -2.06 3.26 10.15
CA GLU A 123 -3.32 2.88 9.49
C GLU A 123 -3.33 3.37 8.03
N PRO A 124 -4.18 2.84 7.13
CA PRO A 124 -4.19 3.30 5.73
C PRO A 124 -4.45 4.80 5.55
N GLN A 125 -5.11 5.46 6.49
CA GLN A 125 -5.32 6.91 6.43
C GLN A 125 -4.01 7.71 6.54
N ASP A 126 -2.96 7.11 7.11
CA ASP A 126 -1.63 7.69 7.24
C ASP A 126 -0.73 7.40 6.02
N SER A 127 -1.21 6.61 5.04
CA SER A 127 -0.41 6.05 3.94
C SER A 127 -0.22 6.98 2.74
N GLY A 128 -0.35 8.29 2.94
CA GLY A 128 -0.18 9.31 1.90
C GLY A 128 -1.07 9.03 0.66
N ILE A 129 -0.46 8.97 -0.53
CA ILE A 129 -1.17 8.72 -1.79
C ILE A 129 -1.65 7.27 -1.98
N SER A 130 -1.32 6.32 -1.10
CA SER A 130 -1.55 4.89 -1.36
C SER A 130 -3.04 4.56 -1.50
N LEU A 131 -3.91 5.09 -0.63
CA LEU A 131 -5.36 4.88 -0.72
C LEU A 131 -5.94 5.49 -2.01
N GLN A 132 -5.56 6.72 -2.34
CA GLN A 132 -5.99 7.39 -3.58
C GLN A 132 -5.49 6.66 -4.83
N THR A 133 -4.29 6.06 -4.76
CA THR A 133 -3.73 5.27 -5.86
C THR A 133 -4.62 4.08 -6.20
N VAL A 134 -5.15 3.38 -5.19
CA VAL A 134 -6.10 2.27 -5.42
C VAL A 134 -7.36 2.76 -6.14
N LEU A 135 -7.94 3.87 -5.67
CA LEU A 135 -9.19 4.40 -6.21
C LEU A 135 -9.05 4.97 -7.63
N GLU A 136 -8.01 5.75 -7.86
CA GLU A 136 -7.87 6.53 -9.10
C GLU A 136 -7.08 5.83 -10.19
N LEU A 137 -6.07 5.04 -9.82
CA LEU A 137 -5.18 4.37 -10.79
C LEU A 137 -5.53 2.90 -10.97
N GLY A 138 -6.04 2.28 -9.91
CA GLY A 138 -6.45 0.88 -9.90
C GLY A 138 -7.37 0.48 -11.05
N PRO A 139 -8.34 1.30 -11.52
CA PRO A 139 -9.16 0.93 -12.68
C PRO A 139 -8.40 0.69 -13.98
N THR A 140 -7.16 1.18 -14.09
CA THR A 140 -6.38 1.20 -15.35
C THR A 140 -4.99 0.59 -15.26
N ILE A 141 -4.42 0.47 -14.05
CA ILE A 141 -3.04 0.05 -13.82
C ILE A 141 -3.04 -1.12 -12.83
N PRO A 142 -2.32 -2.23 -13.08
CA PRO A 142 -2.14 -3.31 -12.10
C PRO A 142 -1.60 -2.79 -10.76
N ILE A 143 -2.24 -3.20 -9.67
CA ILE A 143 -1.85 -2.84 -8.30
C ILE A 143 -1.60 -4.11 -7.50
N PHE A 144 -0.46 -4.17 -6.81
CA PHE A 144 -0.17 -5.18 -5.81
C PHE A 144 0.13 -4.54 -4.45
N GLY A 145 -0.72 -4.79 -3.47
CA GLY A 145 -0.56 -4.29 -2.10
C GLY A 145 0.01 -5.35 -1.14
N VAL A 146 1.00 -4.98 -0.33
CA VAL A 146 1.56 -5.86 0.71
C VAL A 146 1.29 -5.27 2.09
N CYS A 147 0.75 -6.09 3.00
CA CYS A 147 0.39 -5.71 4.36
C CYS A 147 -0.49 -4.44 4.41
N MET A 148 0.09 -3.27 4.72
CA MET A 148 -0.58 -1.97 4.61
C MET A 148 -1.19 -1.74 3.23
N GLY A 149 -0.53 -2.19 2.15
CA GLY A 149 -1.08 -2.07 0.80
C GLY A 149 -2.39 -2.84 0.60
N LEU A 150 -2.53 -4.03 1.19
CA LEU A 150 -3.82 -4.74 1.16
C LEU A 150 -4.86 -4.02 2.02
N GLN A 151 -4.46 -3.43 3.15
CA GLN A 151 -5.36 -2.66 4.00
C GLN A 151 -5.89 -1.42 3.26
N CYS A 152 -5.03 -0.72 2.50
CA CYS A 152 -5.46 0.35 1.60
C CYS A 152 -6.47 -0.15 0.57
N ILE A 153 -6.27 -1.33 -0.02
CA ILE A 153 -7.24 -1.92 -0.96
C ILE A 153 -8.57 -2.22 -0.25
N GLY A 154 -8.55 -2.86 0.91
CA GLY A 154 -9.75 -3.15 1.69
C GLY A 154 -10.54 -1.88 2.02
N GLU A 155 -9.84 -0.85 2.51
CA GLU A 155 -10.45 0.41 2.92
C GLU A 155 -10.98 1.23 1.75
N ALA A 156 -10.25 1.27 0.62
CA ALA A 156 -10.69 1.97 -0.58
C ALA A 156 -12.07 1.50 -1.06
N PHE A 157 -12.41 0.23 -0.83
CA PHE A 157 -13.69 -0.35 -1.21
C PHE A 157 -14.67 -0.51 -0.04
N GLY A 158 -14.42 0.14 1.10
CA GLY A 158 -15.36 0.26 2.21
C GLY A 158 -15.18 -0.77 3.33
N GLY A 159 -14.13 -1.60 3.29
CA GLY A 159 -13.76 -2.48 4.39
C GLY A 159 -13.22 -1.70 5.58
N LYS A 160 -13.51 -2.14 6.82
CA LYS A 160 -12.90 -1.55 8.01
C LYS A 160 -11.58 -2.21 8.34
N ILE A 161 -10.62 -1.41 8.78
CA ILE A 161 -9.34 -1.91 9.31
C ILE A 161 -9.42 -1.93 10.82
N ILE A 162 -9.22 -3.11 11.40
CA ILE A 162 -9.30 -3.33 12.84
C ILE A 162 -8.01 -3.96 13.35
N ARG A 163 -7.78 -3.86 14.66
CA ARG A 163 -6.74 -4.66 15.32
C ARG A 163 -7.05 -6.14 15.17
N VAL A 164 -6.02 -6.92 14.91
CA VAL A 164 -6.15 -8.37 14.75
C VAL A 164 -6.76 -8.98 16.04
N PRO A 165 -7.89 -9.70 15.96
CA PRO A 165 -8.61 -10.18 17.16
C PRO A 165 -7.79 -11.13 18.03
N SER A 166 -6.90 -11.91 17.41
CA SER A 166 -6.02 -12.89 18.06
C SER A 166 -4.82 -12.27 18.79
N GLY A 167 -4.69 -10.94 18.82
CA GLY A 167 -3.51 -10.23 19.33
C GLY A 167 -2.36 -10.14 18.32
N VAL A 168 -1.41 -9.23 18.56
CA VAL A 168 -0.33 -8.85 17.62
C VAL A 168 0.49 -10.07 17.19
N MET A 169 0.71 -10.19 15.88
CA MET A 169 1.39 -11.34 15.25
C MET A 169 2.71 -10.88 14.67
N HIS A 170 3.74 -10.71 15.51
CA HIS A 170 5.05 -10.23 15.10
C HIS A 170 6.07 -11.37 15.02
N GLY A 171 6.64 -11.62 13.84
CA GLY A 171 7.69 -12.63 13.63
C GLY A 171 7.20 -14.07 13.70
N LYS A 172 5.91 -14.30 13.47
CA LYS A 172 5.33 -15.65 13.43
C LYS A 172 5.15 -16.10 11.98
N SER A 173 5.36 -17.38 11.72
CA SER A 173 4.92 -18.02 10.48
C SER A 173 3.49 -18.57 10.66
N SER A 174 2.73 -18.63 9.58
CA SER A 174 1.43 -19.31 9.54
C SER A 174 1.26 -20.03 8.21
N PRO A 175 0.62 -21.22 8.20
CA PRO A 175 0.11 -21.81 6.97
C PRO A 175 -0.95 -20.91 6.37
N VAL A 176 -0.81 -20.57 5.09
CA VAL A 176 -1.78 -19.78 4.33
C VAL A 176 -2.31 -20.63 3.19
N HIS A 177 -3.63 -20.83 3.19
CA HIS A 177 -4.37 -21.45 2.10
C HIS A 177 -4.76 -20.39 1.09
N TYR A 178 -4.87 -20.78 -0.18
CA TYR A 178 -5.38 -19.89 -1.22
C TYR A 178 -6.30 -20.62 -2.20
N ASP A 179 -7.14 -19.83 -2.86
CA ASP A 179 -7.99 -20.31 -3.95
C ASP A 179 -7.17 -20.41 -5.25
N GLU A 180 -7.04 -21.62 -5.79
CA GLU A 180 -6.20 -21.89 -6.96
C GLU A 180 -6.72 -21.25 -8.26
N VAL A 181 -8.00 -20.88 -8.32
CA VAL A 181 -8.62 -20.25 -9.49
C VAL A 181 -8.60 -18.74 -9.36
N LEU A 182 -9.11 -18.21 -8.25
CA LEU A 182 -9.19 -16.77 -8.00
C LEU A 182 -7.80 -16.16 -7.72
N GLY A 183 -6.97 -16.88 -6.99
CA GLY A 183 -5.63 -16.45 -6.59
C GLY A 183 -4.52 -16.78 -7.59
N LYS A 184 -4.83 -17.44 -8.72
CA LYS A 184 -3.83 -17.95 -9.68
C LYS A 184 -2.78 -16.90 -10.07
N ALA A 185 -3.22 -15.66 -10.35
CA ALA A 185 -2.33 -14.59 -10.80
C ALA A 185 -1.17 -14.30 -9.84
N ILE A 186 -1.34 -14.52 -8.53
CA ILE A 186 -0.33 -14.22 -7.51
C ILE A 186 0.28 -15.50 -6.93
N PHE A 187 -0.50 -16.58 -6.82
CA PHE A 187 -0.10 -17.80 -6.13
C PHE A 187 0.27 -18.97 -7.06
N GLU A 188 0.37 -18.74 -8.38
CA GLU A 188 0.77 -19.80 -9.31
C GLU A 188 2.14 -20.41 -8.94
N GLY A 189 2.15 -21.74 -8.80
CA GLY A 189 3.34 -22.52 -8.48
C GLY A 189 3.76 -22.49 -7.01
N LEU A 190 2.90 -22.02 -6.10
CA LEU A 190 3.12 -22.13 -4.65
C LEU A 190 2.55 -23.44 -4.09
N SER A 191 3.02 -23.84 -2.91
CA SER A 191 2.39 -24.88 -2.09
C SER A 191 1.04 -24.41 -1.55
N ASN A 192 0.06 -25.30 -1.38
CA ASN A 192 -1.24 -24.96 -0.79
C ASN A 192 -1.60 -25.92 0.36
N PRO A 193 -1.42 -25.53 1.64
CA PRO A 193 -0.97 -24.21 2.10
C PRO A 193 0.55 -23.99 1.91
N PHE A 194 0.96 -22.73 1.84
CA PHE A 194 2.37 -22.32 1.94
C PHE A 194 2.64 -21.64 3.30
N THR A 195 3.91 -21.54 3.66
CA THR A 195 4.33 -20.85 4.90
C THR A 195 4.54 -19.36 4.63
N ALA A 196 3.88 -18.50 5.39
CA ALA A 196 4.01 -17.05 5.26
C ALA A 196 4.32 -16.35 6.60
N ALA A 197 5.15 -15.31 6.52
CA ALA A 197 5.52 -14.45 7.65
C ALA A 197 4.44 -13.42 7.95
N ARG A 198 4.15 -13.24 9.24
CA ARG A 198 3.18 -12.26 9.74
C ARG A 198 3.86 -11.27 10.68
N TYR A 199 3.62 -9.98 10.42
CA TYR A 199 4.11 -8.88 11.25
C TYR A 199 3.03 -7.86 11.63
N HIS A 200 1.81 -8.04 11.13
CA HIS A 200 0.76 -7.03 11.17
C HIS A 200 -0.02 -7.01 12.50
N SER A 201 -0.36 -5.81 12.95
CA SER A 201 -1.26 -5.54 14.08
C SER A 201 -2.69 -5.26 13.65
N LEU A 202 -2.87 -4.90 12.37
CA LEU A 202 -4.14 -4.54 11.75
C LEU A 202 -4.50 -5.53 10.64
N VAL A 203 -5.79 -5.66 10.37
CA VAL A 203 -6.38 -6.52 9.32
C VAL A 203 -7.68 -5.92 8.81
N ILE A 204 -8.11 -6.34 7.63
CA ILE A 204 -9.48 -6.10 7.17
C ILE A 204 -10.43 -6.92 8.05
N GLU A 205 -11.43 -6.26 8.63
CA GLU A 205 -12.48 -6.89 9.43
C GLU A 205 -13.34 -7.80 8.53
N LYS A 206 -13.59 -9.03 8.99
CA LYS A 206 -14.33 -10.03 8.21
C LYS A 206 -15.80 -9.64 8.03
N GLU A 207 -16.40 -9.07 9.07
CA GLU A 207 -17.81 -8.68 9.12
C GLU A 207 -18.13 -7.50 8.20
N SER A 208 -17.16 -6.60 7.96
CA SER A 208 -17.29 -5.47 7.05
C SER A 208 -16.50 -5.67 5.76
N PHE A 209 -16.05 -6.89 5.45
CA PHE A 209 -15.33 -7.15 4.21
C PHE A 209 -16.22 -6.76 3.00
N PRO A 210 -15.73 -5.94 2.06
CA PRO A 210 -16.57 -5.37 1.01
C PRO A 210 -16.80 -6.37 -0.13
N HIS A 211 -17.68 -7.34 0.13
CA HIS A 211 -17.97 -8.45 -0.77
C HIS A 211 -18.53 -8.01 -2.12
N ASP A 212 -19.09 -6.81 -2.27
CA ASP A 212 -19.58 -6.33 -3.57
C ASP A 212 -18.42 -5.97 -4.52
N GLU A 213 -17.26 -5.59 -3.98
CA GLU A 213 -16.11 -5.13 -4.76
C GLU A 213 -14.94 -6.12 -4.75
N LEU A 214 -14.72 -6.81 -3.62
CA LEU A 214 -13.56 -7.69 -3.39
C LEU A 214 -13.94 -9.16 -3.24
N GLU A 215 -12.99 -10.03 -3.58
CA GLU A 215 -13.01 -11.47 -3.33
C GLU A 215 -11.81 -11.84 -2.46
N ILE A 216 -12.03 -12.64 -1.42
CA ILE A 216 -10.94 -13.22 -0.61
C ILE A 216 -10.26 -14.30 -1.46
N THR A 217 -8.94 -14.24 -1.56
CA THR A 217 -8.13 -15.18 -2.35
C THR A 217 -7.18 -16.02 -1.53
N ALA A 218 -6.90 -15.63 -0.28
CA ALA A 218 -6.13 -16.44 0.66
C ALA A 218 -6.59 -16.22 2.11
N TRP A 219 -6.43 -17.23 2.95
CA TRP A 219 -6.81 -17.23 4.36
C TRP A 219 -5.95 -18.18 5.20
N THR A 220 -5.94 -17.97 6.52
CA THR A 220 -5.45 -18.97 7.50
C THR A 220 -6.58 -19.89 7.96
N GLU A 221 -6.25 -20.99 8.63
CA GLU A 221 -7.21 -21.98 9.16
C GLU A 221 -8.32 -21.35 10.04
N ASP A 222 -7.98 -20.33 10.84
CA ASP A 222 -8.93 -19.57 11.67
C ASP A 222 -9.76 -18.54 10.88
N GLY A 223 -9.62 -18.51 9.55
CA GLY A 223 -10.40 -17.68 8.64
C GLY A 223 -9.96 -16.22 8.59
N LEU A 224 -8.73 -15.89 9.01
CA LEU A 224 -8.16 -14.57 8.84
C LEU A 224 -7.85 -14.32 7.37
N ILE A 225 -8.27 -13.17 6.85
CA ILE A 225 -8.07 -12.78 5.46
C ILE A 225 -6.59 -12.53 5.21
N MET A 226 -6.00 -13.29 4.30
CA MET A 226 -4.58 -13.23 3.95
C MET A 226 -4.31 -12.67 2.56
N ALA A 227 -5.31 -12.64 1.69
CA ALA A 227 -5.24 -11.96 0.41
C ALA A 227 -6.64 -11.65 -0.13
N ALA A 228 -6.72 -10.62 -0.96
CA ALA A 228 -7.93 -10.30 -1.70
C ALA A 228 -7.59 -9.75 -3.09
N ARG A 229 -8.59 -9.80 -3.98
CA ARG A 229 -8.56 -9.13 -5.28
C ARG A 229 -9.86 -8.42 -5.56
N HIS A 230 -9.85 -7.43 -6.44
CA HIS A 230 -11.07 -6.79 -6.91
C HIS A 230 -11.79 -7.64 -7.97
N LYS A 231 -13.11 -7.75 -7.86
CA LYS A 231 -14.00 -8.47 -8.79
C LYS A 231 -13.95 -7.96 -10.23
N LYS A 232 -14.05 -6.64 -10.39
CA LYS A 232 -14.10 -5.96 -11.69
C LYS A 232 -12.69 -5.72 -12.24
N TYR A 233 -11.86 -5.04 -11.47
CA TYR A 233 -10.48 -4.74 -11.84
C TYR A 233 -9.56 -5.82 -11.26
N LYS A 234 -9.60 -7.04 -11.83
CA LYS A 234 -8.90 -8.23 -11.29
C LYS A 234 -7.39 -8.07 -11.13
N HIS A 235 -6.82 -7.05 -11.76
CA HIS A 235 -5.43 -6.64 -11.64
C HIS A 235 -5.11 -5.83 -10.38
N ILE A 236 -6.11 -5.51 -9.54
CA ILE A 236 -5.94 -4.98 -8.19
C ILE A 236 -5.97 -6.15 -7.21
N GLN A 237 -4.83 -6.44 -6.59
CA GLN A 237 -4.64 -7.58 -5.69
C GLN A 237 -3.78 -7.18 -4.50
N GLY A 238 -3.89 -7.90 -3.38
CA GLY A 238 -2.99 -7.68 -2.27
C GLY A 238 -2.93 -8.85 -1.30
N VAL A 239 -1.88 -8.86 -0.49
CA VAL A 239 -1.59 -9.89 0.52
C VAL A 239 -1.38 -9.24 1.89
N GLN A 240 -1.82 -9.91 2.96
CA GLN A 240 -1.70 -9.42 4.33
C GLN A 240 -0.34 -9.79 4.97
N PHE A 241 0.23 -10.90 4.54
CA PHE A 241 1.54 -11.39 4.97
C PHE A 241 2.67 -10.71 4.19
N HIS A 242 3.91 -11.00 4.57
CA HIS A 242 5.12 -10.37 4.03
C HIS A 242 5.88 -11.34 3.12
N PRO A 243 5.69 -11.31 1.78
CA PRO A 243 6.43 -12.13 0.83
C PRO A 243 7.94 -11.83 0.84
N GLU A 244 8.35 -10.65 1.28
CA GLU A 244 9.75 -10.21 1.35
C GLU A 244 10.50 -10.70 2.60
N SER A 245 9.79 -11.36 3.52
CA SER A 245 10.41 -11.92 4.71
C SER A 245 11.13 -13.23 4.38
N ILE A 246 12.28 -13.44 5.02
CA ILE A 246 12.99 -14.72 5.00
C ILE A 246 12.15 -15.89 5.56
N ILE A 247 11.14 -15.59 6.37
CA ILE A 247 10.20 -16.56 6.95
C ILE A 247 9.10 -16.96 5.93
N THR A 248 9.07 -16.35 4.74
CA THR A 248 8.20 -16.72 3.62
C THR A 248 9.06 -17.29 2.47
N PRO A 249 9.42 -18.59 2.48
CA PRO A 249 10.38 -19.15 1.52
C PRO A 249 9.97 -18.98 0.05
N GLU A 250 8.67 -19.00 -0.21
CA GLU A 250 8.10 -18.91 -1.55
C GLU A 250 7.79 -17.46 -1.96
N GLY A 251 8.12 -16.46 -1.13
CA GLY A 251 7.68 -15.09 -1.33
C GLY A 251 8.29 -14.38 -2.54
N LYS A 252 9.52 -14.73 -2.94
CA LYS A 252 10.10 -14.23 -4.21
C LYS A 252 9.30 -14.69 -5.44
N ARG A 253 8.65 -15.87 -5.38
CA ARG A 253 7.76 -16.36 -6.45
C ARG A 253 6.52 -15.47 -6.58
N ILE A 254 5.97 -14.98 -5.47
CA ILE A 254 4.84 -14.06 -5.45
C ILE A 254 5.19 -12.76 -6.21
N ILE A 255 6.37 -12.20 -5.96
CA ILE A 255 6.84 -11.00 -6.66
C ILE A 255 7.07 -11.27 -8.16
N LEU A 256 7.62 -12.44 -8.51
CA LEU A 256 7.73 -12.87 -9.91
C LEU A 256 6.36 -12.99 -10.60
N ASN A 257 5.38 -13.57 -9.93
CA ASN A 257 4.03 -13.74 -10.46
C ASN A 257 3.35 -12.38 -10.71
N PHE A 258 3.48 -11.44 -9.78
CA PHE A 258 3.02 -10.06 -10.00
C PHE A 258 3.71 -9.40 -11.21
N ALA A 259 5.04 -9.51 -11.31
CA ALA A 259 5.77 -8.93 -12.43
C ALA A 259 5.33 -9.52 -13.79
N ARG A 260 5.11 -10.84 -13.87
CA ARG A 260 4.57 -11.51 -15.05
C ARG A 260 3.17 -11.05 -15.39
N TYR A 261 2.32 -10.94 -14.37
CA TYR A 261 0.95 -10.48 -14.54
C TYR A 261 0.89 -9.07 -15.14
N VAL A 262 1.79 -8.16 -14.73
CA VAL A 262 1.94 -6.83 -15.35
C VAL A 262 2.28 -6.95 -16.84
N GLU A 263 3.19 -7.84 -17.23
CA GLU A 263 3.54 -8.04 -18.63
C GLU A 263 2.38 -8.61 -19.47
N GLU A 264 1.59 -9.51 -18.91
CA GLU A 264 0.41 -10.07 -19.55
C GLU A 264 -0.70 -9.04 -19.71
N PHE A 265 -0.94 -8.23 -18.69
CA PHE A 265 -1.92 -7.15 -18.71
C PHE A 265 -1.65 -6.16 -19.85
N GLU A 266 -0.40 -5.77 -20.05
CA GLU A 266 -0.04 -4.87 -21.15
C GLU A 266 -0.18 -5.48 -22.54
N LYS A 267 0.14 -6.77 -22.69
CA LYS A 267 -0.05 -7.47 -23.96
C LYS A 267 -1.54 -7.45 -24.35
N GLN A 268 -2.41 -7.81 -23.40
CA GLN A 268 -3.86 -7.78 -23.60
C GLN A 268 -4.38 -6.38 -23.93
N ALA A 269 -3.87 -5.35 -23.26
CA ALA A 269 -4.23 -3.96 -23.56
C ALA A 269 -3.78 -3.55 -24.98
N SER A 270 -2.59 -3.97 -25.41
CA SER A 270 -2.06 -3.67 -26.75
C SER A 270 -2.86 -4.37 -27.85
N ASP A 271 -3.22 -5.62 -27.65
CA ASP A 271 -4.00 -6.42 -28.60
C ASP A 271 -5.43 -5.88 -28.75
N SER A 272 -6.01 -5.31 -27.69
CA SER A 272 -7.35 -4.69 -27.73
C SER A 272 -7.44 -3.37 -28.50
N VAL A 273 -6.30 -2.69 -28.73
CA VAL A 273 -6.23 -1.42 -29.48
C VAL A 273 -5.91 -1.64 -30.96
N GLY A 274 -5.37 -2.82 -31.32
CA GLY A 274 -4.97 -3.17 -32.69
C GLY A 274 -6.07 -3.82 -33.54
N ASN A 275 -7.27 -4.02 -33.01
CA ASN A 275 -8.41 -4.67 -33.66
C ASN A 275 -9.61 -3.71 -33.70
#